data_AF-A0A034VW30-F1
#
_entry.id   AF-A0A034VW30-F1
#
_cell.length_a   1.000
_cell.length_b   1.000
_cell.length_c   1.000
_cell.angle_alpha   90.00
_cell.angle_beta   90.00
_cell.angle_gamma   90.00
#
_symmetry.space_group_name_H-M   'P 1'
#
loop_
_entity.id
_entity.type
_entity.pdbx_description
1 polymer ?
#
loop_
_entity_poly.entity_id
_entity_poly.type
_entity_poly.pdbx_seq_one_letter_code
_entity_poly.pdbx_strand_id
1 'polypeptide(L)'
;MTGNSANAEVLAETTLGTVKGKRNTSIYDDNYYSFERIPFAQPPLGALRFKAPVAATPWQGVLDCTQKAEKPLQKNARTNEIEGDEDCLYLNIYAKKVSG
;
A
#
# COMPACT_ATOMS: atom_id res chain seq x y z
N MET A 1 32.38 12.79 3.96
CA MET A 1 31.43 12.41 2.91
C MET A 1 31.57 10.92 2.66
N THR A 2 30.75 10.08 3.30
CA THR A 2 30.72 8.63 3.04
C THR A 2 29.35 8.07 3.42
N GLY A 3 28.70 7.35 2.49
CA GLY A 3 27.69 6.34 2.81
C GLY A 3 26.21 6.75 2.74
N ASN A 4 25.72 7.11 1.55
CA ASN A 4 24.27 7.18 1.27
C ASN A 4 23.65 5.76 1.34
N SER A 5 23.11 5.36 2.50
CA SER A 5 22.24 4.17 2.60
C SER A 5 20.78 4.59 2.40
N ALA A 6 20.47 5.13 1.23
CA ALA A 6 19.11 5.49 0.84
C ALA A 6 18.43 4.31 0.13
N ASN A 7 17.24 3.94 0.62
CA ASN A 7 16.24 3.12 -0.07
C ASN A 7 16.73 1.81 -0.70
N ALA A 8 16.86 0.76 0.13
CA ALA A 8 16.79 -0.59 -0.42
C ALA A 8 15.33 -0.86 -0.85
N GLU A 9 15.03 -0.55 -2.11
CA GLU A 9 13.81 -1.01 -2.78
C GLU A 9 13.82 -2.55 -2.83
N VAL A 10 12.64 -3.15 -2.65
CA VAL A 10 12.47 -4.61 -2.67
C VAL A 10 11.32 -4.97 -3.60
N LEU A 11 11.52 -5.97 -4.45
CA LEU A 11 10.46 -6.52 -5.30
C LEU A 11 9.87 -7.77 -4.65
N ALA A 12 8.56 -7.96 -4.78
CA ALA A 12 7.87 -9.18 -4.38
C ALA A 12 6.78 -9.53 -5.40
N GLU A 13 6.61 -10.82 -5.65
CA GLU A 13 5.56 -11.33 -6.51
C GLU A 13 4.25 -11.52 -5.74
N THR A 14 3.13 -11.16 -6.38
CA THR A 14 1.79 -11.46 -5.89
C THR A 14 1.01 -12.24 -6.96
N THR A 15 -0.17 -12.73 -6.62
CA THR A 15 -1.06 -13.37 -7.60
C THR A 15 -1.57 -12.43 -8.69
N LEU A 16 -1.44 -11.11 -8.52
CA LEU A 16 -1.94 -10.07 -9.43
C LEU A 16 -0.83 -9.31 -10.16
N GLY A 17 0.44 -9.53 -9.79
CA GLY A 17 1.60 -8.86 -10.38
C GLY A 17 2.68 -8.50 -9.36
N THR A 18 3.80 -8.01 -9.85
CA THR A 18 4.96 -7.63 -9.04
C THR A 18 4.72 -6.30 -8.32
N VAL A 19 5.10 -6.21 -7.04
CA VAL A 19 5.08 -4.98 -6.24
C VAL A 19 6.47 -4.54 -5.83
N LYS A 20 6.68 -3.23 -5.76
CA LYS A 20 7.89 -2.61 -5.21
C LYS A 20 7.61 -2.03 -3.83
N GLY A 21 8.25 -2.59 -2.81
CA GLY A 21 8.26 -2.08 -1.45
C GLY A 21 9.56 -1.36 -1.10
N LYS A 22 9.68 -0.99 0.18
CA LYS A 22 10.89 -0.36 0.74
C LYS A 22 11.28 -1.00 2.06
N ARG A 23 12.58 -1.01 2.36
CA ARG A 23 13.07 -1.29 3.70
C ARG A 23 12.94 -0.06 4.59
N ASN A 24 12.39 -0.24 5.79
CA ASN A 24 12.30 0.77 6.83
C ASN A 24 12.99 0.28 8.11
N THR A 25 13.22 1.22 9.02
CA THR A 25 13.73 0.98 10.36
C THR A 25 12.67 1.43 11.37
N SER A 26 12.41 0.63 12.40
CA SER A 26 11.49 0.99 13.49
C SER A 26 12.15 1.94 14.50
N ILE A 27 11.37 2.41 15.48
CA ILE A 27 11.89 3.21 16.60
C ILE A 27 12.85 2.45 17.53
N TYR A 28 12.94 1.12 17.39
CA TYR A 28 13.82 0.23 18.14
C TYR A 28 14.97 -0.31 17.28
N ASP A 29 15.29 0.38 16.17
CA ASP A 29 16.37 0.02 15.23
C ASP A 29 16.19 -1.34 14.49
N ASP A 30 15.02 -1.93 14.60
CA ASP A 30 14.66 -3.13 13.85
C ASP A 30 14.35 -2.80 12.38
N ASN A 31 15.00 -3.54 11.46
CA ASN A 31 14.64 -3.47 10.04
C ASN A 31 13.37 -4.26 9.73
N TYR A 32 12.56 -3.74 8.82
CA TYR A 32 11.42 -4.43 8.21
C TYR A 32 11.19 -3.93 6.78
N TYR A 33 10.46 -4.72 5.99
CA TYR A 33 10.01 -4.34 4.66
C TYR A 33 8.55 -3.92 4.73
N SER A 34 8.19 -2.87 4.00
CA SER A 34 6.82 -2.41 3.82
C SER A 34 6.44 -2.42 2.34
N PHE A 35 5.25 -2.95 2.06
CA PHE A 35 4.55 -2.80 0.80
C PHE A 35 3.22 -2.14 1.13
N GLU A 36 3.09 -0.87 0.79
CA GLU A 36 1.94 -0.03 1.10
C GLU A 36 1.10 0.18 -0.17
N ARG A 37 -0.23 0.34 -0.02
CA ARG A 37 -1.16 0.58 -1.15
C ARG A 37 -1.26 -0.57 -2.16
N ILE A 38 -1.31 -1.82 -1.71
CA ILE A 38 -1.60 -2.97 -2.60
C ILE A 38 -3.12 -3.07 -2.80
N PRO A 39 -3.64 -3.00 -4.04
CA PRO A 39 -5.07 -3.11 -4.29
C PRO A 39 -5.54 -4.56 -4.09
N PHE A 40 -6.59 -4.75 -3.30
CA PHE A 40 -7.23 -6.07 -3.14
C PHE A 40 -8.59 -6.16 -3.86
N ALA A 41 -9.16 -5.02 -4.26
CA ALA A 41 -10.40 -4.91 -4.99
C ALA A 41 -10.34 -3.74 -5.98
N GLN A 42 -11.27 -3.70 -6.95
CA GLN A 42 -11.48 -2.53 -7.81
C GLN A 42 -11.99 -1.34 -6.98
N PRO A 43 -11.64 -0.09 -7.33
CA PRO A 43 -12.17 1.09 -6.66
C PRO A 43 -13.71 1.09 -6.66
N PRO A 44 -14.37 1.27 -5.50
CA PRO A 44 -15.83 1.20 -5.37
C PRO A 44 -16.52 2.48 -5.86
N LEU A 45 -16.12 2.98 -7.02
CA LEU A 45 -16.55 4.24 -7.62
C LEU A 45 -17.72 4.01 -8.59
N GLY A 46 -18.52 5.07 -8.81
CA GLY A 46 -19.60 5.06 -9.80
C GLY A 46 -20.58 3.89 -9.61
N ALA A 47 -20.68 3.02 -10.62
CA ALA A 47 -21.59 1.87 -10.59
C ALA A 47 -21.23 0.79 -9.56
N LEU A 48 -19.99 0.79 -9.05
CA LEU A 48 -19.53 -0.14 -8.01
C LEU A 48 -19.86 0.36 -6.59
N ARG A 49 -20.29 1.62 -6.45
CA ARG A 49 -20.65 2.19 -5.16
C ARG A 49 -21.80 1.40 -4.53
N PHE A 50 -21.67 1.10 -3.24
CA PHE A 50 -22.64 0.31 -2.46
C PHE A 50 -22.85 -1.13 -2.97
N LYS A 51 -21.91 -1.66 -3.75
CA LYS A 51 -21.87 -3.07 -4.15
C LYS A 51 -20.82 -3.83 -3.36
N ALA A 52 -20.92 -5.15 -3.38
CA ALA A 52 -19.85 -6.00 -2.87
C ALA A 52 -18.54 -5.70 -3.64
N PRO A 53 -17.37 -5.78 -2.98
CA PRO A 53 -16.09 -5.58 -3.64
C PRO A 53 -15.89 -6.54 -4.82
N VAL A 54 -15.41 -6.00 -5.94
CA VAL A 54 -15.01 -6.80 -7.11
C VAL A 54 -13.50 -7.00 -7.02
N ALA A 55 -13.00 -8.21 -7.29
CA ALA A 55 -11.58 -8.53 -7.22
C ALA A 55 -10.73 -7.56 -8.08
N ALA A 56 -9.57 -7.16 -7.57
CA ALA A 56 -8.64 -6.30 -8.29
C ALA A 56 -8.17 -6.96 -9.60
N THR A 57 -8.01 -6.16 -10.63
CA THR A 57 -7.47 -6.61 -11.93
C THR A 57 -5.95 -6.76 -11.81
N PRO A 58 -5.35 -7.83 -12.36
CA PRO A 58 -3.90 -7.92 -12.49
C PRO A 58 -3.31 -6.70 -13.21
N TRP A 59 -2.14 -6.24 -12.76
CA TRP A 59 -1.41 -5.14 -13.41
C TRP A 59 -0.22 -5.67 -14.19
N GLN A 60 0.25 -4.87 -15.15
CA GLN A 60 1.47 -5.15 -15.90
C GLN A 60 2.63 -4.35 -15.32
N GLY A 61 3.83 -4.94 -15.37
CA GLY A 61 5.03 -4.33 -14.81
C GLY A 61 5.03 -4.34 -13.28
N VAL A 62 5.72 -3.36 -12.69
CA VAL A 62 5.93 -3.27 -11.25
C VAL A 62 5.06 -2.16 -10.67
N LEU A 63 4.19 -2.50 -9.72
CA LEU A 63 3.39 -1.52 -8.98
C LEU A 63 4.22 -0.89 -7.86
N ASP A 64 4.27 0.44 -7.81
CA ASP A 64 4.96 1.16 -6.73
C ASP A 64 4.11 1.13 -5.45
N CYS A 65 4.57 0.35 -4.47
CA CYS A 65 3.98 0.17 -3.15
C CYS A 65 4.88 0.75 -2.05
N THR A 66 5.59 1.85 -2.35
CA THR A 66 6.46 2.53 -1.38
C THR A 66 5.74 3.66 -0.62
N GLN A 67 4.47 3.94 -0.94
CA GLN A 67 3.69 5.03 -0.37
C GLN A 67 2.31 4.56 0.08
N LYS A 68 1.75 5.25 1.08
CA LYS A 68 0.43 4.93 1.65
C LYS A 68 -0.69 5.32 0.68
N ALA A 69 -1.77 4.55 0.75
CA ALA A 69 -3.03 4.91 0.12
C ALA A 69 -3.78 5.97 0.94
N GLU A 70 -4.73 6.63 0.29
CA GLU A 70 -5.74 7.40 1.02
C GLU A 70 -6.61 6.46 1.87
N LYS A 71 -7.03 6.97 3.02
CA LYS A 71 -7.99 6.28 3.90
C LYS A 71 -9.41 6.36 3.31
N PRO A 72 -10.32 5.45 3.68
CA PRO A 72 -11.72 5.56 3.32
C PRO A 72 -12.31 6.91 3.75
N LEU A 73 -13.17 7.48 2.91
CA LEU A 73 -13.92 8.69 3.20
C LEU A 73 -14.63 8.58 4.56
N GLN A 74 -14.27 9.47 5.50
CA GLN A 74 -14.79 9.45 6.86
C GLN A 74 -14.74 10.84 7.51
N LYS A 75 -15.50 11.01 8.59
CA LYS A 75 -15.40 12.20 9.43
C LYS A 75 -14.27 12.02 10.45
N ASN A 76 -13.27 12.89 10.40
CA ASN A 76 -12.19 12.91 11.38
C ASN A 76 -12.75 13.21 12.78
N ALA A 77 -12.52 12.31 13.73
CA ALA A 77 -13.05 12.46 15.10
C ALA A 77 -12.40 13.60 15.89
N ARG A 78 -11.22 14.08 15.49
CA ARG A 78 -10.48 15.14 16.17
C ARG A 78 -10.73 16.51 15.55
N THR A 79 -10.68 16.62 14.21
CA THR A 79 -10.84 17.89 13.50
C THR A 79 -12.29 18.18 13.11
N ASN A 80 -13.18 17.18 13.16
CA ASN A 80 -14.56 17.22 12.65
C ASN A 80 -14.70 17.45 11.14
N GLU A 81 -13.61 17.38 10.38
CA GLU A 81 -13.61 17.54 8.92
C GLU A 81 -13.91 16.20 8.23
N ILE A 82 -14.44 16.28 7.00
CA ILE A 82 -14.57 15.12 6.12
C ILE A 82 -13.25 14.95 5.36
N GLU A 83 -12.68 13.75 5.39
CA GLU A 83 -11.37 13.43 4.83
C GLU A 83 -11.34 12.01 4.23
N GLY A 84 -10.37 11.74 3.36
CA GLY A 84 -10.21 10.45 2.68
C GLY A 84 -10.83 10.42 1.28
N ASP A 85 -10.82 9.24 0.67
CA ASP A 85 -11.29 9.00 -0.70
C ASP A 85 -12.19 7.75 -0.75
N GLU A 86 -13.02 7.61 -1.79
CA GLU A 86 -13.75 6.37 -2.06
C GLU A 86 -12.86 5.31 -2.73
N ASP A 87 -11.79 5.72 -3.44
CA ASP A 87 -10.72 4.82 -3.89
C ASP A 87 -9.78 4.48 -2.71
N CYS A 88 -10.23 3.56 -1.86
CA CYS A 88 -9.58 3.23 -0.59
C CYS A 88 -9.41 1.72 -0.32
N LEU A 89 -9.67 0.85 -1.29
CA LEU A 89 -9.63 -0.61 -1.12
C LEU A 89 -8.21 -1.17 -1.30
N TYR A 90 -7.32 -0.74 -0.40
CA TYR A 90 -5.92 -1.12 -0.36
C TYR A 90 -5.56 -1.76 0.98
N LEU A 91 -4.55 -2.63 0.94
CA LEU A 91 -3.91 -3.17 2.14
C LEU A 91 -2.42 -2.86 2.14
N ASN A 92 -1.82 -2.96 3.33
CA ASN A 92 -0.38 -2.82 3.53
C ASN A 92 0.16 -4.11 4.13
N ILE A 93 1.33 -4.56 3.67
CA ILE A 93 2.03 -5.74 4.16
C ILE A 93 3.36 -5.30 4.78
N TYR A 94 3.62 -5.76 6.00
CA TYR A 94 4.86 -5.52 6.72
C TYR A 94 5.50 -6.86 7.11
N ALA A 95 6.76 -7.05 6.78
CA ALA A 95 7.46 -8.31 7.03
C ALA A 95 8.91 -8.08 7.47
N LYS A 96 9.42 -8.90 8.40
CA LYS A 96 10.83 -8.85 8.82
C LYS A 96 11.77 -9.42 7.74
N LYS A 97 11.26 -10.33 6.90
CA LYS A 97 11.98 -10.99 5.81
C LYS A 97 11.04 -11.12 4.62
N VAL A 98 11.59 -10.99 3.42
CA VAL A 98 10.89 -11.26 2.15
C VAL A 98 11.64 -12.41 1.50
N SER A 99 10.93 -13.48 1.19
CA SER A 99 11.46 -14.62 0.44
C SER A 99 11.29 -14.31 -1.05
N GLY A 100 12.36 -14.47 -1.82
CA GLY A 100 12.29 -14.45 -3.29
C GLY A 100 11.70 -15.74 -3.85
#